data_AF-W1PR17-F1
#
_entry.id   AF-W1PR17-F1
#
_cell.length_a   1.000
_cell.length_b   1.000
_cell.length_c   1.000
_cell.angle_alpha   90.00
_cell.angle_beta   90.00
_cell.angle_gamma   90.00
#
_symmetry.space_group_name_H-M   'P 1'
#
loop_
_entity.id
_entity.type
_entity.pdbx_description
1 polymer ?
#
loop_
_entity_poly.entity_id
_entity_poly.type
_entity_poly.pdbx_seq_one_letter_code
_entity_poly.pdbx_strand_id
1 'polypeptide(L)' 'MLGVAEPKPNALKLSCELLRIFVTEAVQRAAIIAEAEGIEKIEATHLERILPQLLLDF' A
#
# COMPACT_ATOMS: atom_id res chain seq x y z
N MET A 1 -28.03 13.93 9.78
CA MET A 1 -26.76 13.29 10.16
C MET A 1 -26.58 12.08 9.26
N LEU A 2 -25.54 12.06 8.42
CA LEU A 2 -25.17 10.87 7.67
C LEU A 2 -24.78 9.79 8.70
N GLY A 3 -25.55 8.72 8.78
CA GLY A 3 -25.25 7.58 9.64
C GLY A 3 -24.02 6.88 9.10
N VAL A 4 -22.88 7.04 9.77
CA VAL A 4 -21.72 6.19 9.53
C VAL A 4 -22.08 4.83 10.09
N ALA A 5 -22.16 3.81 9.23
CA ALA A 5 -22.36 2.45 9.68
C ALA A 5 -21.15 2.03 10.52
N GLU A 6 -21.37 1.60 11.76
CA GLU A 6 -20.30 1.04 12.59
C GLU A 6 -19.83 -0.30 11.99
N PRO A 7 -18.53 -0.44 11.68
CA PRO A 7 -18.02 -1.67 11.12
C PRO A 7 -18.09 -2.79 12.16
N LYS A 8 -18.51 -3.99 11.73
CA LYS A 8 -18.44 -5.19 12.57
C LYS A 8 -16.98 -5.39 13.02
N PRO A 9 -16.70 -5.83 14.26
CA PRO A 9 -15.33 -5.99 14.76
C PRO A 9 -14.42 -6.85 13.86
N ASN A 10 -14.97 -7.90 13.25
CA ASN A 10 -14.22 -8.74 12.30
C ASN A 10 -13.90 -8.03 10.99
N ALA A 11 -14.82 -7.18 10.50
CA ALA A 11 -14.58 -6.36 9.32
C ALA A 11 -13.47 -5.33 9.60
N LEU A 12 -13.51 -4.69 10.77
CA LEU A 12 -12.46 -3.76 11.20
C LEU A 12 -11.09 -4.45 11.27
N LYS A 13 -11.02 -5.63 11.90
CA LYS A 13 -9.77 -6.41 11.97
C LYS A 13 -9.24 -6.79 10.58
N LEU A 14 -10.12 -7.22 9.68
CA LEU A 14 -9.74 -7.57 8.32
C LEU A 14 -9.25 -6.35 7.53
N SER A 15 -9.91 -5.20 7.68
CA SER A 15 -9.48 -3.93 7.08
C SER A 15 -8.09 -3.50 7.58
N CYS A 16 -7.78 -3.70 8.86
CA CYS A 16 -6.44 -3.45 9.38
C CYS A 16 -5.37 -4.32 8.71
N GLU A 17 -5.66 -5.62 8.52
CA GLU A 17 -4.72 -6.50 7.81
C GLU A 17 -4.59 -6.13 6.33
N LEU A 18 -5.70 -5.76 5.66
CA LEU A 18 -5.66 -5.28 4.29
C LEU A 18 -4.75 -4.04 4.15
N LEU A 19 -4.91 -3.05 5.03
CA LEU A 19 -4.07 -1.85 5.03
C LEU A 19 -2.60 -2.19 5.28
N ARG A 20 -2.31 -3.13 6.19
CA ARG A 20 -0.94 -3.60 6.44
C ARG A 20 -0.33 -4.23 5.19
N ILE A 21 -1.07 -5.07 4.48
CA ILE A 21 -0.63 -5.71 3.24
C ILE A 21 -0.43 -4.66 2.14
N PHE A 22 -1.40 -3.75 1.95
CA PHE A 22 -1.30 -2.66 0.97
C PHE A 22 -0.03 -1.83 1.13
N VAL A 23 0.28 -1.40 2.37
CA VAL A 23 1.50 -0.62 2.65
C VAL A 23 2.77 -1.46 2.45
N THR A 24 2.75 -2.74 2.85
CA THR A 24 3.90 -3.63 2.68
C THR A 24 4.23 -3.84 1.20
N GLU A 25 3.21 -4.09 0.37
CA GLU A 25 3.33 -4.23 -1.09
C GLU A 25 3.88 -2.96 -1.73
N ALA A 26 3.35 -1.78 -1.36
CA ALA A 26 3.82 -0.50 -1.87
C ALA A 26 5.33 -0.30 -1.61
N VAL A 27 5.77 -0.58 -0.37
CA VAL A 27 7.18 -0.41 0.03
C VAL A 27 8.07 -1.43 -0.66
N GLN A 28 7.68 -2.71 -0.71
CA GLN A 28 8.49 -3.76 -1.34
C GLN A 28 8.68 -3.51 -2.84
N ARG A 29 7.62 -3.14 -3.55
CA ARG A 29 7.69 -2.83 -4.98
C ARG A 29 8.56 -1.60 -5.27
N ALA A 30 8.43 -0.55 -4.46
CA ALA A 30 9.28 0.63 -4.57
C ALA A 30 10.75 0.33 -4.24
N ALA A 31 11.02 -0.56 -3.28
CA ALA A 31 12.37 -1.03 -2.94
C ALA A 31 13.02 -1.79 -4.11
N ILE A 32 12.27 -2.65 -4.79
CA ILE A 32 12.77 -3.39 -5.98
C ILE A 32 13.21 -2.42 -7.08
N ILE A 33 12.47 -1.33 -7.31
CA ILE A 33 12.90 -0.31 -8.27
C ILE A 33 14.18 0.40 -7.79
N ALA A 34 14.23 0.83 -6.52
CA ALA A 34 15.41 1.51 -5.98
C ALA A 34 16.66 0.63 -6.09
N GLU A 35 16.54 -0.66 -5.73
CA GLU A 35 17.61 -1.65 -5.83
C GLU A 35 18.08 -1.84 -7.29
N ALA A 36 17.15 -1.93 -8.24
CA ALA A 36 17.47 -2.03 -9.66
C ALA A 36 18.19 -0.79 -10.21
N GLU A 37 18.00 0.37 -9.59
CA GLU A 37 18.70 1.62 -9.92
C GLU A 37 20.01 1.81 -9.13
N GLY A 38 20.35 0.89 -8.22
CA GLY A 38 21.52 1.00 -7.34
C GLY A 38 21.37 2.10 -6.27
N ILE A 39 20.14 2.46 -5.92
CA ILE A 39 19.81 3.50 -4.94
C ILE A 39 19.44 2.83 -3.61
N GLU A 40 20.19 3.13 -2.54
CA GLU A 40 19.98 2.51 -1.21
C GLU A 40 18.77 3.06 -0.45
N LYS A 41 18.11 4.10 -0.97
CA LYS A 41 16.96 4.76 -0.34
C LYS A 41 15.78 4.80 -1.31
N ILE A 42 14.61 4.40 -0.82
CA ILE A 42 13.37 4.58 -1.56
C ILE A 42 13.05 6.08 -1.64
N GLU A 43 13.01 6.61 -2.86
CA GLU A 43 12.51 7.94 -3.18
C GLU A 43 11.05 7.90 -3.65
N ALA A 44 10.39 9.07 -3.66
CA ALA A 44 9.00 9.19 -4.07
C ALA A 44 8.78 8.73 -5.53
N THR A 45 9.76 8.95 -6.40
CA THR A 45 9.72 8.56 -7.81
C THR A 45 9.62 7.04 -8.00
N HIS A 46 10.17 6.23 -7.10
CA HIS A 46 10.00 4.77 -7.16
C HIS A 46 8.56 4.35 -6.84
N LEU A 47 7.93 5.02 -5.86
CA LEU A 47 6.54 4.78 -5.50
C LEU A 47 5.59 5.21 -6.64
N GLU A 48 5.81 6.39 -7.21
CA GLU A 48 5.01 6.92 -8.33
C GLU A 48 4.97 5.96 -9.53
N ARG A 49 6.07 5.24 -9.80
CA ARG A 49 6.16 4.27 -10.90
C ARG A 49 5.34 3.00 -10.66
N ILE A 50 5.27 2.52 -9.41
CA ILE A 50 4.49 1.31 -9.08
C ILE A 50 3.03 1.62 -8.76
N LEU A 51 2.70 2.89 -8.50
CA LEU A 51 1.38 3.32 -8.05
C LEU A 51 0.23 2.90 -8.98
N PRO A 52 0.34 3.00 -10.32
CA PRO A 52 -0.73 2.56 -11.21
C PRO A 52 -1.07 1.08 -11.02
N GLN A 53 -0.06 0.20 -10.93
CA GLN A 53 -0.29 -1.22 -10.75
C GLN A 53 -0.75 -1.56 -9.32
N LEU A 54 -0.20 -0.88 -8.31
CA LEU A 54 -0.63 -1.03 -6.93
C LEU A 54 -2.13 -0.70 -6.77
N LEU A 55 -2.63 0.32 -7.45
CA LEU A 55 -4.04 0.69 -7.43
C LEU A 55 -4.95 -0.23 -8.27
N LEU A 56 -4.38 -1.04 -9.16
CA LEU A 56 -5.13 -2.05 -9.92
C LEU A 56 -5.26 -3.37 -9.17
N ASP A 57 -4.27 -3.69 -8.32
CA ASP A 57 -4.23 -4.95 -7.56
C ASP A 57 -5.16 -4.94 -6.33
N PHE A 58 -5.64 -3.76 -5.92
CA PHE A 58 -6.46 -3.53 -4.72
C PHE A 58 -7.73 -2.77 -5.07
#